data_AF-A0A662TDJ0-F1
#
_entry.id   AF-A0A662TDJ0-F1
#
_cell.length_a   1.000
_cell.length_b   1.000
_cell.length_c   1.000
_cell.angle_alpha   90.00
_cell.angle_beta   90.00
_cell.angle_gamma   90.00
#
_symmetry.space_group_name_H-M   'P 1'
#
loop_
_entity.id
_entity.type
_entity.pdbx_description
1 polymer ?
#
loop_
_entity_poly.entity_id
_entity_poly.type
_entity_poly.pdbx_seq_one_letter_code
_entity_poly.pdbx_strand_id
1 'polypeptide(L)'
;MVDKSEDRQKLGFLEILAKSQVELLDVIEQLVETNLFLEIAEYEESEEIREDEETDEELISADIFDDDNVPVYLPSKEYREYHTVDKPSLKEHLVMGLHLLEELDETDLAIGEYIIYNLDDRGFITIPLESIAKRFNVDTERVGKVLIAIQEELDPPGIAARNAMECMLIQLRRMGVKDDLPYLLVERYLPMIGSDTAFLARLLNRPEEEVKSACTLLHKLTAFPAKAWQESDPPSVLPDLIIDKLDDRFEVYLNEAMIPKIRYFKEYETLIYKNELSEEEQKLLETMKQEAFEFLRNLDRRRSLLIEVGNFLVERVHQFLCGEADLTPVMIEEAAHTLGVPVSTILYALRGKYVQTPRGIFPLSKFFTRRKKHVKSW
;
A
#
# COMPACT_ATOMS: atom_id res chain seq x y z
N MET A 1 -40.63 1.85 -15.18
CA MET A 1 -39.56 2.78 -14.77
C MET A 1 -39.22 2.44 -13.35
N VAL A 2 -38.06 1.82 -13.16
CA VAL A 2 -37.60 1.36 -11.85
C VAL A 2 -37.26 2.61 -11.04
N ASP A 3 -37.90 2.73 -9.90
CA ASP A 3 -37.64 3.71 -8.87
C ASP A 3 -36.15 3.63 -8.47
N LYS A 4 -35.34 4.56 -9.00
CA LYS A 4 -33.93 4.73 -8.67
C LYS A 4 -33.73 5.80 -7.58
N SER A 5 -34.80 6.22 -6.90
CA SER A 5 -34.73 7.28 -5.90
C SER A 5 -34.33 6.81 -4.50
N GLU A 6 -34.44 5.51 -4.20
CA GLU A 6 -34.32 5.00 -2.81
C GLU A 6 -32.89 4.69 -2.32
N ASP A 7 -31.84 4.76 -3.15
CA ASP A 7 -30.47 4.37 -2.75
C ASP A 7 -29.39 5.43 -3.00
N ARG A 8 -29.75 6.72 -2.95
CA ARG A 8 -28.75 7.81 -2.96
C ARG A 8 -28.23 8.05 -1.55
N GLN A 9 -27.21 7.28 -1.15
CA GLN A 9 -26.47 7.55 0.09
C GLN A 9 -25.78 8.92 -0.01
N LYS A 10 -26.20 9.87 0.81
CA LYS A 10 -25.45 11.10 1.06
C LYS A 10 -24.11 10.73 1.69
N LEU A 11 -23.04 10.77 0.90
CA LEU A 11 -21.68 10.51 1.37
C LEU A 11 -21.28 11.58 2.39
N GLY A 12 -21.07 11.14 3.63
CA GLY A 12 -20.63 12.03 4.70
C GLY A 12 -19.17 12.46 4.51
N PHE A 13 -18.80 13.63 5.02
CA PHE A 13 -17.41 14.13 4.97
C PHE A 13 -16.37 13.11 5.48
N LEU A 14 -16.69 12.37 6.55
CA LEU A 14 -15.78 11.36 7.11
C LEU A 14 -15.57 10.15 6.18
N GLU A 15 -16.58 9.78 5.39
CA GLU A 15 -16.48 8.70 4.41
C GLU A 15 -15.62 9.12 3.25
N ILE A 16 -15.81 10.36 2.75
CA ILE A 16 -14.96 10.96 1.73
C ILE A 16 -13.51 11.04 2.23
N LEU A 17 -13.28 11.45 3.49
CA LEU A 17 -11.94 11.56 4.09
C LEU A 17 -11.23 10.19 4.22
N ALA A 18 -11.98 9.13 4.52
CA ALA A 18 -11.42 7.80 4.73
C ALA A 18 -10.97 7.09 3.45
N LYS A 19 -11.54 7.46 2.30
CA LYS A 19 -11.30 6.77 1.02
C LYS A 19 -9.85 6.94 0.53
N SER A 20 -9.28 5.89 -0.06
CA SER A 20 -8.04 6.01 -0.86
C SER A 20 -8.30 6.80 -2.15
N GLN A 21 -7.25 7.15 -2.90
CA GLN A 21 -7.42 7.84 -4.19
C GLN A 21 -8.20 7.00 -5.21
N VAL A 22 -7.94 5.70 -5.27
CA VAL A 22 -8.64 4.77 -6.17
C VAL A 22 -10.12 4.70 -5.80
N GLU A 23 -10.41 4.53 -4.50
CA GLU A 23 -11.80 4.48 -4.02
C GLU A 23 -12.54 5.83 -4.18
N LEU A 24 -11.79 6.94 -4.19
CA LEU A 24 -12.35 8.27 -4.39
C LEU A 24 -12.68 8.51 -5.88
N LEU A 25 -11.81 8.03 -6.78
CA LEU A 25 -12.06 8.05 -8.22
C LEU A 25 -13.34 7.30 -8.58
N ASP A 26 -13.51 6.08 -8.06
CA ASP A 26 -14.72 5.28 -8.28
C ASP A 26 -16.00 6.04 -7.84
N VAL A 27 -15.91 6.76 -6.72
CA VAL A 27 -17.03 7.57 -6.21
C VAL A 27 -17.29 8.78 -7.10
N ILE A 28 -16.25 9.44 -7.60
CA ILE A 28 -16.38 10.58 -8.51
C ILE A 28 -17.05 10.13 -9.80
N GLU A 29 -16.59 9.04 -10.41
CA GLU A 29 -17.17 8.50 -11.64
C GLU A 29 -18.65 8.17 -11.46
N GLN A 30 -19.01 7.48 -10.37
CA GLN A 30 -20.41 7.16 -10.07
C GLN A 30 -21.27 8.40 -9.83
N LEU A 31 -20.74 9.42 -9.14
CA LEU A 31 -21.47 10.66 -8.88
C LEU A 31 -21.67 11.48 -10.16
N VAL A 32 -20.68 11.54 -11.04
CA VAL A 32 -20.79 12.23 -12.33
C VAL A 32 -21.80 11.53 -13.23
N GLU A 33 -21.84 10.20 -13.27
CA GLU A 33 -22.85 9.45 -14.03
C GLU A 33 -24.29 9.67 -13.52
N THR A 34 -24.45 9.93 -12.22
CA THR A 34 -25.76 10.02 -11.57
C THR A 34 -26.23 11.45 -11.33
N ASN A 35 -25.34 12.45 -11.42
CA ASN A 35 -25.60 13.85 -11.11
C ASN A 35 -25.39 14.78 -12.31
N LEU A 36 -26.49 15.32 -12.84
CA LEU A 36 -26.54 16.26 -13.97
C LEU A 36 -25.72 17.55 -13.77
N PHE A 37 -25.41 17.92 -12.53
CA PHE A 37 -24.68 19.15 -12.24
C PHE A 37 -23.16 18.98 -12.24
N LEU A 38 -22.64 17.76 -12.38
CA LEU A 38 -21.22 17.46 -12.34
C LEU A 38 -20.74 16.90 -13.68
N GLU A 39 -19.60 17.40 -14.15
CA GLU A 39 -18.92 16.85 -15.33
C GLU A 39 -17.42 16.75 -15.07
N ILE A 40 -16.80 15.71 -15.63
CA ILE A 40 -15.36 15.60 -15.74
C ILE A 40 -14.91 16.51 -16.89
N ALA A 41 -14.24 17.61 -16.57
CA ALA A 41 -13.71 18.50 -17.59
C ALA A 41 -12.46 17.87 -18.21
N GLU A 42 -12.46 17.66 -19.53
CA GLU A 42 -11.22 17.41 -20.28
C GLU A 42 -10.38 18.68 -20.31
N TYR A 43 -9.06 18.53 -20.16
CA TYR A 43 -8.13 19.65 -20.11
C TYR A 43 -8.05 20.33 -21.49
N GLU A 44 -8.57 21.56 -21.60
CA GLU A 44 -8.03 22.55 -22.53
C GLU A 44 -6.97 23.36 -21.77
N GLU A 45 -5.72 23.32 -22.24
CA GLU A 45 -4.66 24.19 -21.76
C GLU A 45 -5.02 25.64 -22.09
N SER A 46 -5.53 26.37 -21.11
CA SER A 46 -5.45 27.83 -21.12
C SER A 46 -4.60 28.27 -19.94
N GLU A 47 -3.31 28.45 -20.22
CA GLU A 47 -2.45 29.35 -19.44
C GLU A 47 -3.04 30.76 -19.53
N GLU A 48 -3.48 31.33 -18.40
CA GLU A 48 -3.35 32.76 -18.08
C GLU A 48 -3.85 32.95 -16.63
N ILE A 49 -2.94 32.95 -15.65
CA ILE A 49 -3.23 33.52 -14.32
C ILE A 49 -2.85 35.00 -14.41
N ARG A 50 -3.82 35.90 -14.31
CA ARG A 50 -3.60 37.33 -14.05
C ARG A 50 -4.02 37.67 -12.63
N GLU A 51 -3.19 38.49 -12.00
CA GLU A 51 -3.36 38.99 -10.63
C GLU A 51 -4.54 40.00 -10.52
N ASP A 52 -5.21 39.90 -9.36
CA ASP A 52 -6.00 40.89 -8.61
C ASP A 52 -7.46 41.20 -9.00
N GLU A 53 -8.40 41.00 -8.06
CA GLU A 53 -8.93 42.06 -7.16
C GLU A 53 -9.84 41.50 -6.03
N GLU A 54 -9.68 42.01 -4.81
CA GLU A 54 -10.48 41.70 -3.61
C GLU A 54 -11.96 42.10 -3.75
N THR A 55 -12.88 41.23 -3.36
CA THR A 55 -14.19 41.65 -2.81
C THR A 55 -14.64 40.70 -1.70
N ASP A 56 -14.99 41.29 -0.55
CA ASP A 56 -15.52 40.64 0.65
C ASP A 56 -16.89 39.97 0.39
N GLU A 57 -17.00 38.66 0.65
CA GLU A 57 -18.17 38.00 1.27
C GLU A 57 -17.83 36.55 1.68
N GLU A 58 -17.76 36.31 3.00
CA GLU A 58 -17.78 35.02 3.73
C GLU A 58 -17.04 33.78 3.15
N LEU A 59 -15.73 33.71 3.43
CA LEU A 59 -14.94 32.49 3.72
C LEU A 59 -15.36 31.19 3.02
N ILE A 60 -15.31 31.22 1.69
CA ILE A 60 -15.05 30.06 0.85
C ILE A 60 -13.72 30.38 0.16
N SER A 61 -12.74 29.47 0.23
CA SER A 61 -11.43 29.69 -0.42
C SER A 61 -11.63 30.12 -1.87
N ALA A 62 -10.94 31.16 -2.28
CA ALA A 62 -11.03 31.77 -3.61
C ALA A 62 -10.77 30.79 -4.77
N ASP A 63 -10.24 29.60 -4.47
CA ASP A 63 -9.89 28.56 -5.44
C ASP A 63 -11.09 27.69 -5.89
N ILE A 64 -12.29 27.89 -5.34
CA ILE A 64 -13.47 27.06 -5.64
C ILE A 64 -14.30 27.63 -6.79
N PHE A 65 -14.14 28.88 -7.22
CA PHE A 65 -15.01 29.47 -8.23
C PHE A 65 -14.23 29.86 -9.50
N ASP A 66 -14.75 29.47 -10.67
CA ASP A 66 -14.28 29.98 -11.97
C ASP A 66 -14.70 31.45 -12.17
N ASP A 67 -14.22 32.14 -13.22
CA ASP A 67 -14.53 33.54 -13.56
C ASP A 67 -16.05 33.86 -13.60
N ASP A 68 -16.89 32.83 -13.80
CA ASP A 68 -18.36 32.91 -13.84
C ASP A 68 -19.06 32.63 -12.48
N ASN A 69 -18.30 32.59 -11.37
CA ASN A 69 -18.76 32.26 -10.02
C ASN A 69 -19.41 30.86 -9.95
N VAL A 70 -18.70 29.86 -10.50
CA VAL A 70 -19.15 28.47 -10.62
C VAL A 70 -18.23 27.53 -9.82
N PRO A 71 -18.75 26.62 -8.96
CA PRO A 71 -17.90 25.68 -8.22
C PRO A 71 -17.05 24.78 -9.12
N VAL A 72 -15.73 24.81 -8.97
CA VAL A 72 -14.76 23.98 -9.68
C VAL A 72 -13.78 23.38 -8.68
N TYR A 73 -13.48 22.10 -8.84
CA TYR A 73 -12.40 21.44 -8.12
C TYR A 73 -11.19 21.28 -9.05
N LEU A 74 -10.10 21.96 -8.73
CA LEU A 74 -8.83 21.90 -9.45
C LEU A 74 -7.81 21.09 -8.62
N PRO A 75 -7.46 19.85 -9.03
CA PRO A 75 -6.40 19.09 -8.37
C PRO A 75 -5.06 19.82 -8.49
N SER A 76 -4.28 19.85 -7.40
CA SER A 76 -2.95 20.46 -7.39
C SER A 76 -2.00 19.71 -8.33
N LYS A 77 -1.41 20.41 -9.30
CA LYS A 77 -0.40 19.87 -10.23
C LYS A 77 0.95 20.54 -9.99
N GLU A 78 1.75 19.99 -9.09
CA GLU A 78 3.21 20.06 -9.26
C GLU A 78 3.70 18.69 -9.72
N TYR A 79 4.02 18.59 -11.02
CA TYR A 79 4.72 17.43 -11.57
C TYR A 79 6.13 17.38 -10.99
N ARG A 80 6.35 16.59 -9.94
CA ARG A 80 7.69 16.19 -9.49
C ARG A 80 7.83 14.67 -9.52
N GLU A 81 9.04 14.23 -9.87
CA GLU A 81 9.40 12.83 -10.08
C GLU A 81 8.99 11.96 -8.87
N TYR A 82 8.17 10.95 -9.14
CA TYR A 82 7.80 9.95 -8.15
C TYR A 82 9.03 9.09 -7.82
N HIS A 83 9.44 9.09 -6.55
CA HIS A 83 10.32 8.04 -6.04
C HIS A 83 9.46 6.89 -5.55
N THR A 84 9.20 5.92 -6.42
CA THR A 84 8.67 4.63 -6.00
C THR A 84 9.71 3.97 -5.09
N VAL A 85 9.38 3.79 -3.81
CA VAL A 85 10.19 2.92 -2.95
C VAL A 85 9.77 1.50 -3.27
N ASP A 86 10.59 0.83 -4.08
CA ASP A 86 10.43 -0.58 -4.35
C ASP A 86 10.47 -1.34 -3.01
N LYS A 87 9.58 -2.32 -2.83
CA LYS A 87 9.80 -3.31 -1.77
C LYS A 87 11.19 -3.90 -1.99
N PRO A 88 11.96 -4.20 -0.91
CA PRO A 88 13.25 -4.84 -1.08
C PRO A 88 13.05 -6.09 -1.94
N SER A 89 13.86 -6.24 -2.98
CA SER A 89 13.85 -7.43 -3.81
C SER A 89 14.00 -8.67 -2.93
N LEU A 90 13.58 -9.85 -3.41
CA LEU A 90 13.79 -11.11 -2.67
C LEU A 90 15.25 -11.23 -2.19
N LYS A 91 16.21 -10.81 -3.02
CA LYS A 91 17.63 -10.83 -2.68
C LYS A 91 17.96 -9.87 -1.54
N GLU A 92 17.45 -8.64 -1.55
CA GLU A 92 17.65 -7.67 -0.47
C GLU A 92 16.97 -8.12 0.83
N HIS A 93 15.78 -8.71 0.75
CA HIS A 93 15.10 -9.28 1.92
C HIS A 93 15.93 -10.41 2.56
N LEU A 94 16.44 -11.33 1.74
CA LEU A 94 17.29 -12.42 2.20
C LEU A 94 18.62 -11.92 2.77
N VAL A 95 19.24 -10.91 2.15
CA VAL A 95 20.48 -10.29 2.66
C VAL A 95 20.22 -9.61 4.01
N MET A 96 19.12 -8.88 4.15
CA MET A 96 18.73 -8.29 5.43
C MET A 96 18.50 -9.36 6.50
N GLY A 97 17.83 -10.46 6.15
CA GLY A 97 17.64 -11.61 7.04
C GLY A 97 18.96 -12.28 7.44
N LEU A 98 19.91 -12.42 6.50
CA LEU A 98 21.22 -13.00 6.75
C LEU A 98 22.01 -12.19 7.80
N HIS A 99 21.95 -10.86 7.72
CA HIS A 99 22.63 -9.96 8.66
C HIS A 99 22.02 -9.94 10.06
N LEU A 100 20.82 -10.51 10.24
CA LEU A 100 20.17 -10.66 11.55
C LEU A 100 20.58 -11.97 12.25
N LEU A 101 21.32 -12.86 11.58
CA LEU A 101 21.79 -14.10 12.18
C LEU A 101 23.06 -13.85 13.01
N GLU A 102 22.93 -13.89 14.33
CA GLU A 102 24.04 -13.65 15.28
C GLU A 102 25.11 -14.75 15.26
N GLU A 103 24.84 -15.89 14.63
CA GLU A 103 25.72 -17.08 14.62
C GLU A 103 26.76 -17.08 13.48
N LEU A 104 26.71 -16.10 12.56
CA LEU A 104 27.61 -16.03 11.39
C LEU A 104 28.72 -14.99 11.58
N ASP A 105 29.96 -15.36 11.24
CA ASP A 105 31.07 -14.41 11.21
C ASP A 105 31.14 -13.63 9.88
N GLU A 106 32.04 -12.65 9.76
CA GLU A 106 32.18 -11.82 8.53
C GLU A 106 32.46 -12.65 7.27
N THR A 107 33.15 -13.79 7.40
CA THR A 107 33.45 -14.66 6.26
C THR A 107 32.22 -15.48 5.87
N ASP A 108 31.45 -15.93 6.85
CA ASP A 108 30.20 -16.66 6.67
C ASP A 108 29.10 -15.78 6.08
N LEU A 109 29.01 -14.51 6.50
CA LEU A 109 28.13 -13.52 5.88
C LEU A 109 28.47 -13.32 4.40
N ALA A 110 29.76 -13.15 4.06
CA ALA A 110 30.19 -13.00 2.66
C ALA A 110 29.88 -14.24 1.80
N ILE A 111 30.00 -15.44 2.38
CA ILE A 111 29.60 -16.70 1.73
C ILE A 111 28.07 -16.72 1.53
N GLY A 112 27.30 -16.29 2.53
CA GLY A 112 25.85 -16.30 2.50
C GLY A 112 25.27 -15.30 1.48
N GLU A 113 25.81 -14.09 1.42
CA GLU A 113 25.48 -13.11 0.38
C GLU A 113 25.76 -13.68 -1.01
N TYR A 114 26.91 -14.32 -1.19
CA TYR A 114 27.26 -14.95 -2.46
C TYR A 114 26.26 -16.05 -2.84
N ILE A 115 25.79 -16.85 -1.89
CA ILE A 115 24.73 -17.85 -2.14
C ILE A 115 23.44 -17.15 -2.59
N ILE A 116 23.01 -16.11 -1.87
CA ILE A 116 21.75 -15.37 -2.14
C ILE A 116 21.77 -14.72 -3.52
N TYR A 117 22.87 -14.07 -3.91
CA TYR A 117 22.96 -13.41 -5.20
C TYR A 117 22.98 -14.39 -6.38
N ASN A 118 23.39 -15.64 -6.16
CA ASN A 118 23.45 -16.70 -7.16
C ASN A 118 22.25 -17.67 -7.13
N LEU A 119 21.18 -17.32 -6.42
CA LEU A 119 19.90 -18.01 -6.55
C LEU A 119 19.29 -17.76 -7.93
N ASP A 120 18.69 -18.80 -8.50
CA ASP A 120 17.87 -18.68 -9.70
C ASP A 120 16.52 -18.02 -9.42
N ASP A 121 15.77 -17.76 -10.49
CA ASP A 121 14.42 -17.20 -10.46
C ASP A 121 13.42 -18.01 -9.62
N ARG A 122 13.68 -19.30 -9.41
CA ARG A 122 12.81 -20.18 -8.61
C ARG A 122 13.22 -20.18 -7.14
N GLY A 123 14.36 -19.57 -6.79
CA GLY A 123 14.93 -19.53 -5.45
C GLY A 123 15.87 -20.68 -5.14
N PHE A 124 16.39 -21.37 -6.16
CA PHE A 124 17.32 -22.49 -6.01
C PHE A 124 18.77 -22.10 -6.20
N ILE A 125 19.66 -22.75 -5.46
CA ILE A 125 21.10 -22.60 -5.66
C ILE A 125 21.55 -23.40 -6.88
N THR A 126 22.20 -22.71 -7.83
CA THR A 126 22.69 -23.33 -9.08
C THR A 126 24.17 -23.68 -9.03
N ILE A 127 24.92 -23.06 -8.10
CA ILE A 127 26.36 -23.20 -7.99
C ILE A 127 26.71 -24.35 -7.03
N PRO A 128 27.62 -25.28 -7.41
CA PRO A 128 28.13 -26.31 -6.52
C PRO A 128 28.91 -25.72 -5.34
N LEU A 129 28.75 -26.30 -4.14
CA LEU A 129 29.38 -25.83 -2.90
C LEU A 129 30.91 -25.84 -2.98
N GLU A 130 31.50 -26.75 -3.76
CA GLU A 130 32.94 -26.84 -4.00
C GLU A 130 33.47 -25.61 -4.74
N SER A 131 32.65 -25.00 -5.60
CA SER A 131 33.04 -23.81 -6.35
C SER A 131 33.02 -22.57 -5.46
N ILE A 132 32.06 -22.51 -4.53
CA ILE A 132 31.97 -21.44 -3.51
C ILE A 132 33.15 -21.55 -2.54
N ALA A 133 33.42 -22.77 -2.05
CA ALA A 133 34.53 -23.06 -1.15
C ALA A 133 35.89 -22.64 -1.74
N LYS A 134 36.14 -22.96 -3.02
CA LYS A 134 37.35 -22.51 -3.74
C LYS A 134 37.45 -21.00 -3.88
N ARG A 135 36.32 -20.31 -4.10
CA ARG A 135 36.29 -18.85 -4.27
C ARG A 135 36.68 -18.13 -2.97
N PHE A 136 36.15 -18.57 -1.85
CA PHE A 136 36.42 -17.98 -0.53
C PHE A 136 37.66 -18.58 0.15
N ASN A 137 38.31 -19.56 -0.47
CA ASN A 137 39.44 -20.30 0.07
C ASN A 137 39.15 -20.91 1.46
N VAL A 138 37.96 -21.52 1.58
CA VAL A 138 37.45 -22.17 2.80
C VAL A 138 37.10 -23.63 2.54
N ASP A 139 36.89 -24.40 3.60
CA ASP A 139 36.40 -25.77 3.51
C ASP A 139 34.94 -25.85 3.03
N THR A 140 34.62 -26.89 2.28
CA THR A 140 33.25 -27.17 1.82
C THR A 140 32.26 -27.39 2.95
N GLU A 141 32.72 -27.89 4.11
CA GLU A 141 31.89 -28.06 5.31
C GLU A 141 31.38 -26.71 5.83
N ARG A 142 32.22 -25.68 5.77
CA ARG A 142 31.88 -24.33 6.23
C ARG A 142 30.79 -23.71 5.36
N VAL A 143 30.93 -23.82 4.04
CA VAL A 143 29.89 -23.39 3.09
C VAL A 143 28.57 -24.14 3.32
N GLY A 144 28.65 -25.44 3.63
CA GLY A 144 27.48 -26.24 3.99
C GLY A 144 26.74 -25.75 5.24
N LYS A 145 27.48 -25.30 6.27
CA LYS A 145 26.87 -24.72 7.49
C LYS A 145 26.12 -23.42 7.18
N VAL A 146 26.72 -22.53 6.40
CA VAL A 146 26.07 -21.27 5.98
C VAL A 146 24.82 -21.55 5.16
N LEU A 147 24.89 -22.52 4.22
CA LEU A 147 23.71 -22.93 3.44
C LEU A 147 22.58 -23.45 4.33
N ILE A 148 22.88 -24.26 5.34
CA ILE A 148 21.88 -24.79 6.27
C ILE A 148 21.25 -23.64 7.08
N ALA A 149 22.05 -22.69 7.57
CA ALA A 149 21.54 -21.52 8.28
C ALA A 149 20.58 -20.70 7.40
N ILE A 150 20.94 -20.46 6.14
CA ILE A 150 20.06 -19.81 5.15
C ILE A 150 18.74 -20.59 4.98
N GLN A 151 18.82 -21.92 4.85
CA GLN A 151 17.66 -22.77 4.58
C GLN A 151 16.69 -22.88 5.77
N GLU A 152 17.20 -22.86 7.01
CA GLU A 152 16.40 -23.05 8.23
C GLU A 152 15.89 -21.73 8.83
N GLU A 153 16.66 -20.64 8.71
CA GLU A 153 16.33 -19.38 9.39
C GLU A 153 15.68 -18.34 8.47
N LEU A 154 15.95 -18.36 7.15
CA LEU A 154 15.42 -17.33 6.24
C LEU A 154 14.07 -17.69 5.64
N ASP A 155 13.29 -16.65 5.35
CA ASP A 155 12.02 -16.73 4.64
C ASP A 155 12.18 -16.22 3.19
N PRO A 156 11.50 -16.82 2.20
CA PRO A 156 10.50 -17.89 2.32
C PRO A 156 11.08 -19.30 2.59
N PRO A 157 10.32 -20.21 3.25
CA PRO A 157 10.81 -21.54 3.60
C PRO A 157 11.11 -22.38 2.35
N GLY A 158 12.26 -23.07 2.36
CA GLY A 158 12.75 -23.84 1.21
C GLY A 158 13.59 -23.04 0.21
N ILE A 159 13.88 -21.77 0.51
CA ILE A 159 14.84 -20.96 -0.26
C ILE A 159 16.25 -21.57 -0.21
N ALA A 160 17.04 -21.37 -1.27
CA ALA A 160 18.38 -21.93 -1.44
C ALA A 160 18.42 -23.47 -1.44
N ALA A 161 17.30 -24.14 -1.71
CA ALA A 161 17.28 -25.56 -2.02
C ALA A 161 18.00 -25.85 -3.36
N ARG A 162 18.58 -27.04 -3.53
CA ARG A 162 19.20 -27.46 -4.79
C ARG A 162 18.19 -27.97 -5.80
N ASN A 163 17.01 -28.39 -5.34
CA ASN A 163 15.92 -28.86 -6.17
C ASN A 163 14.57 -28.79 -5.43
N ALA A 164 13.48 -29.03 -6.15
CA ALA A 164 12.12 -29.00 -5.59
C ALA A 164 11.88 -30.04 -4.49
N MET A 165 12.56 -31.20 -4.54
CA MET A 165 12.45 -32.22 -3.50
C MET A 165 13.05 -31.71 -2.18
N GLU A 166 14.27 -31.18 -2.22
CA GLU A 166 14.95 -30.58 -1.06
C GLU A 166 14.15 -29.39 -0.51
N CYS A 167 13.58 -28.55 -1.39
CA CYS A 167 12.71 -27.44 -1.01
C CYS A 167 11.52 -27.90 -0.15
N MET A 168 10.79 -28.93 -0.59
CA MET A 168 9.66 -29.48 0.15
C MET A 168 10.09 -30.15 1.45
N LEU A 169 11.24 -30.83 1.49
CA LEU A 169 11.78 -31.42 2.71
C LEU A 169 12.14 -30.35 3.76
N ILE A 170 12.73 -29.23 3.34
CA ILE A 170 13.02 -28.08 4.22
C ILE A 170 11.72 -27.51 4.79
N GLN A 171 10.70 -27.30 3.93
CA GLN A 171 9.40 -26.80 4.38
C GLN A 171 8.75 -27.73 5.41
N LEU A 172 8.80 -29.05 5.20
CA LEU A 172 8.29 -30.04 6.16
C LEU A 172 9.02 -29.98 7.52
N ARG A 173 10.35 -29.82 7.50
CA ARG A 173 11.14 -29.65 8.73
C ARG A 173 10.78 -28.37 9.47
N ARG A 174 10.74 -27.23 8.78
CA ARG A 174 10.38 -25.92 9.38
C ARG A 174 8.95 -25.91 9.94
N MET A 175 8.04 -26.68 9.34
CA MET A 175 6.67 -26.88 9.86
C MET A 175 6.60 -27.80 11.09
N GLY A 176 7.70 -28.47 11.47
CA GLY A 176 7.74 -29.39 12.60
C GLY A 176 6.95 -30.68 12.38
N VAL A 177 6.76 -31.10 11.13
CA VAL A 177 6.05 -32.36 10.81
C VAL A 177 6.90 -33.53 11.29
N LYS A 178 6.33 -34.34 12.18
CA LYS A 178 6.98 -35.53 12.77
C LYS A 178 6.60 -36.84 12.10
N ASP A 179 5.59 -36.82 11.24
CA ASP A 179 5.13 -38.00 10.52
C ASP A 179 6.12 -38.35 9.40
N ASP A 180 6.53 -39.61 9.31
CA ASP A 180 7.47 -40.08 8.28
C ASP A 180 6.83 -40.13 6.87
N LEU A 181 5.51 -40.19 6.80
CA LEU A 181 4.76 -40.44 5.56
C LEU A 181 4.90 -39.29 4.53
N PRO A 182 4.75 -37.99 4.90
CA PRO A 182 5.05 -36.88 4.00
C PRO A 182 6.49 -36.87 3.46
N TYR A 183 7.49 -37.16 4.30
CA TYR A 183 8.89 -37.23 3.86
C TYR A 183 9.10 -38.36 2.84
N LEU A 184 8.55 -39.54 3.13
CA LEU A 184 8.64 -40.70 2.23
C LEU A 184 7.98 -40.43 0.87
N LEU A 185 6.84 -39.73 0.87
CA LEU A 185 6.14 -39.35 -0.36
C LEU A 185 6.97 -38.36 -1.20
N VAL A 186 7.60 -37.37 -0.59
CA VAL A 186 8.46 -36.40 -1.28
C VAL A 186 9.72 -37.05 -1.84
N GLU A 187 10.38 -37.93 -1.09
CA GLU A 187 11.64 -38.56 -1.51
C GLU A 187 11.45 -39.59 -2.63
N ARG A 188 10.39 -40.40 -2.56
CA ARG A 188 10.26 -41.60 -3.40
C ARG A 188 9.07 -41.57 -4.37
N TYR A 189 8.06 -40.76 -4.10
CA TYR A 189 6.78 -40.80 -4.82
C TYR A 189 6.31 -39.41 -5.27
N LEU A 190 7.21 -38.43 -5.38
CA LEU A 190 6.88 -37.05 -5.76
C LEU A 190 5.99 -36.95 -7.03
N PRO A 191 6.25 -37.69 -8.13
CA PRO A 191 5.42 -37.63 -9.33
C PRO A 191 4.00 -38.20 -9.15
N MET A 192 3.78 -38.96 -8.08
CA MET A 192 2.54 -39.69 -7.81
C MET A 192 1.64 -38.97 -6.80
N ILE A 193 2.07 -37.85 -6.23
CA ILE A 193 1.28 -37.08 -5.23
C ILE A 193 -0.05 -36.57 -5.81
N GLY A 194 -0.13 -36.36 -7.14
CA GLY A 194 -1.36 -36.01 -7.86
C GLY A 194 -2.16 -37.21 -8.43
N SER A 195 -1.72 -38.44 -8.17
CA SER A 195 -2.35 -39.68 -8.65
C SER A 195 -3.33 -40.26 -7.63
N ASP A 196 -4.01 -41.35 -7.98
CA ASP A 196 -5.01 -42.01 -7.13
C ASP A 196 -4.46 -42.39 -5.74
N THR A 197 -5.03 -41.79 -4.69
CA THR A 197 -4.66 -42.02 -3.29
C THR A 197 -4.88 -43.45 -2.84
N ALA A 198 -5.86 -44.15 -3.44
CA ALA A 198 -6.12 -45.56 -3.13
C ALA A 198 -5.00 -46.47 -3.65
N PHE A 199 -4.35 -46.10 -4.76
CA PHE A 199 -3.18 -46.81 -5.29
C PHE A 199 -1.96 -46.61 -4.38
N LEU A 200 -1.71 -45.36 -3.94
CA LEU A 200 -0.63 -45.04 -3.00
C LEU A 200 -0.81 -45.75 -1.65
N ALA A 201 -2.04 -45.80 -1.12
CA ALA A 201 -2.36 -46.51 0.12
C ALA A 201 -2.01 -48.00 0.06
N ARG A 202 -2.35 -48.67 -1.05
CA ARG A 202 -2.00 -50.08 -1.28
C ARG A 202 -0.50 -50.29 -1.45
N LEU A 203 0.17 -49.38 -2.17
CA LEU A 203 1.61 -49.46 -2.43
C LEU A 203 2.46 -49.25 -1.16
N LEU A 204 2.03 -48.33 -0.29
CA LEU A 204 2.69 -47.99 0.96
C LEU A 204 2.27 -48.89 2.13
N ASN A 205 1.27 -49.74 1.94
CA ASN A 205 0.64 -50.57 2.97
C ASN A 205 0.20 -49.74 4.19
N ARG A 206 -0.45 -48.60 3.91
CA ARG A 206 -0.92 -47.62 4.91
C ARG A 206 -2.41 -47.35 4.71
N PRO A 207 -3.14 -46.95 5.77
CA PRO A 207 -4.55 -46.61 5.64
C PRO A 207 -4.71 -45.41 4.69
N GLU A 208 -5.76 -45.47 3.86
CA GLU A 208 -6.01 -44.47 2.83
C GLU A 208 -6.20 -43.06 3.40
N GLU A 209 -6.77 -42.94 4.60
CA GLU A 209 -6.94 -41.65 5.27
C GLU A 209 -5.61 -40.98 5.64
N GLU A 210 -4.61 -41.74 6.08
CA GLU A 210 -3.25 -41.21 6.37
C GLU A 210 -2.55 -40.75 5.10
N VAL A 211 -2.68 -41.51 4.02
CA VAL A 211 -2.09 -41.13 2.72
C VAL A 211 -2.78 -39.88 2.16
N LYS A 212 -4.10 -39.81 2.28
CA LYS A 212 -4.88 -38.65 1.83
C LYS A 212 -4.54 -37.38 2.62
N SER A 213 -4.38 -37.48 3.94
CA SER A 213 -3.97 -36.35 4.77
C SER A 213 -2.56 -35.88 4.43
N ALA A 214 -1.62 -36.80 4.22
CA ALA A 214 -0.26 -36.49 3.79
C ALA A 214 -0.24 -35.79 2.41
N CYS A 215 -0.95 -36.32 1.41
CA CYS A 215 -1.05 -35.67 0.09
C CYS A 215 -1.70 -34.28 0.18
N THR A 216 -2.72 -34.10 1.04
CA THR A 216 -3.36 -32.79 1.25
C THR A 216 -2.39 -31.78 1.85
N LEU A 217 -1.52 -32.22 2.77
CA LEU A 217 -0.46 -31.38 3.33
C LEU A 217 0.56 -31.00 2.26
N LEU A 218 1.02 -31.97 1.46
CA LEU A 218 1.99 -31.73 0.39
C LEU A 218 1.46 -30.78 -0.70
N HIS A 219 0.15 -30.80 -0.99
CA HIS A 219 -0.47 -29.84 -1.90
C HIS A 219 -0.48 -28.38 -1.40
N LYS A 220 -0.31 -28.15 -0.09
CA LYS A 220 -0.20 -26.81 0.48
C LYS A 220 1.22 -26.24 0.40
N LEU A 221 2.22 -27.08 0.14
CA LEU A 221 3.61 -26.67 0.03
C LEU A 221 3.87 -26.02 -1.33
N THR A 222 4.88 -25.14 -1.39
CA THR A 222 5.30 -24.51 -2.64
C THR A 222 6.58 -25.15 -3.17
N ALA A 223 6.54 -25.64 -4.40
CA ALA A 223 7.74 -26.15 -5.07
C ALA A 223 8.70 -25.03 -5.48
N PHE A 224 8.23 -23.78 -5.60
CA PHE A 224 9.02 -22.62 -6.06
C PHE A 224 8.88 -21.47 -5.05
N PRO A 225 9.78 -21.37 -4.07
CA PRO A 225 9.67 -20.42 -2.96
C PRO A 225 9.78 -18.95 -3.42
N ALA A 226 10.55 -18.68 -4.48
CA ALA A 226 10.69 -17.32 -5.02
C ALA A 226 9.47 -16.84 -5.81
N LYS A 227 8.55 -17.73 -6.20
CA LYS A 227 7.40 -17.37 -7.06
C LYS A 227 6.48 -16.33 -6.41
N ALA A 228 6.28 -16.39 -5.10
CA ALA A 228 5.50 -15.40 -4.36
C ALA A 228 6.12 -13.98 -4.39
N TRP A 229 7.43 -13.89 -4.65
CA TRP A 229 8.16 -12.64 -4.81
C TRP A 229 8.24 -12.17 -6.27
N GLN A 230 8.04 -13.09 -7.23
CA GLN A 230 8.01 -12.78 -8.66
C GLN A 230 6.64 -12.33 -9.17
N GLU A 231 5.54 -12.80 -8.57
CA GLU A 231 4.17 -12.37 -8.92
C GLU A 231 3.82 -10.96 -8.41
N SER A 232 4.80 -10.22 -7.89
CA SER A 232 4.63 -8.82 -7.56
C SER A 232 5.79 -8.01 -8.12
N ASP A 233 5.59 -7.44 -9.32
CA ASP A 233 5.80 -5.99 -9.37
C ASP A 233 5.02 -5.44 -8.17
N PRO A 234 5.67 -4.81 -7.18
CA PRO A 234 4.92 -4.28 -6.04
C PRO A 234 3.83 -3.37 -6.62
N PRO A 235 2.57 -3.47 -6.18
CA PRO A 235 1.64 -2.40 -6.46
C PRO A 235 2.31 -1.15 -5.90
N SER A 236 2.69 -0.24 -6.80
CA SER A 236 3.25 1.06 -6.45
C SER A 236 2.24 1.69 -5.50
N VAL A 237 2.57 1.74 -4.20
CA VAL A 237 1.72 2.44 -3.25
C VAL A 237 1.87 3.91 -3.57
N LEU A 238 0.89 4.45 -4.26
CA LEU A 238 0.86 5.86 -4.61
C LEU A 238 0.66 6.64 -3.30
N PRO A 239 1.63 7.48 -2.89
CA PRO A 239 1.49 8.25 -1.66
C PRO A 239 0.35 9.26 -1.81
N ASP A 240 -0.46 9.44 -0.77
CA ASP A 240 -1.50 10.46 -0.76
C ASP A 240 -0.92 11.86 -0.52
N LEU A 241 0.10 11.94 0.32
CA LEU A 241 0.77 13.18 0.73
C LEU A 241 2.25 13.11 0.34
N ILE A 242 2.82 14.21 -0.11
CA ILE A 242 4.25 14.33 -0.44
C ILE A 242 4.83 15.46 0.39
N ILE A 243 5.94 15.16 1.07
CA ILE A 243 6.73 16.12 1.83
C ILE A 243 8.09 16.16 1.17
N ASP A 244 8.40 17.28 0.51
CA ASP A 244 9.69 17.49 -0.14
C ASP A 244 10.47 18.60 0.54
N LYS A 245 11.80 18.53 0.41
CA LYS A 245 12.71 19.56 0.91
C LYS A 245 13.16 20.45 -0.24
N LEU A 246 12.71 21.70 -0.22
CA LEU A 246 13.14 22.76 -1.14
C LEU A 246 14.03 23.72 -0.38
N ASP A 247 15.30 23.78 -0.77
CA ASP A 247 16.35 24.54 -0.09
C ASP A 247 16.40 24.22 1.42
N ASP A 248 15.95 25.16 2.26
CA ASP A 248 15.92 25.09 3.72
C ASP A 248 14.50 24.94 4.30
N ARG A 249 13.48 24.69 3.46
CA ARG A 249 12.09 24.52 3.89
C ARG A 249 11.51 23.20 3.40
N PHE A 250 10.57 22.67 4.17
CA PHE A 250 9.76 21.53 3.75
C PHE A 250 8.43 22.05 3.22
N GLU A 251 8.06 21.59 2.05
CA GLU A 251 6.75 21.88 1.45
C GLU A 251 5.92 20.60 1.40
N VAL A 252 4.62 20.76 1.62
CA VAL A 252 3.66 19.67 1.74
C VAL A 252 2.66 19.79 0.61
N TYR A 253 2.57 18.73 -0.18
CA TYR A 253 1.66 18.64 -1.31
C TYR A 253 0.74 17.43 -1.17
N LEU A 254 -0.44 17.54 -1.75
CA LEU A 254 -1.33 16.41 -1.92
C LEU A 254 -1.10 15.84 -3.32
N ASN A 255 -0.91 14.53 -3.41
CA ASN A 255 -0.72 13.87 -4.70
C ASN A 255 -2.08 13.60 -5.33
N GLU A 256 -2.57 14.47 -6.22
CA GLU A 256 -3.91 14.34 -6.79
C GLU A 256 -3.91 13.82 -8.23
N ALA A 257 -2.85 13.11 -8.63
CA ALA A 257 -2.63 12.72 -10.02
C ALA A 257 -3.76 11.86 -10.63
N MET A 258 -4.48 11.10 -9.78
CA MET A 258 -5.61 10.26 -10.22
C MET A 258 -6.97 10.97 -10.16
N ILE A 259 -7.06 12.14 -9.52
CA ILE A 259 -8.34 12.84 -9.33
C ILE A 259 -8.55 13.77 -10.54
N PRO A 260 -9.63 13.61 -11.31
CA PRO A 260 -9.91 14.49 -12.45
C PRO A 260 -10.36 15.88 -11.99
N LYS A 261 -10.28 16.87 -12.90
CA LYS A 261 -10.93 18.17 -12.69
C LYS A 261 -12.45 17.97 -12.75
N ILE A 262 -13.14 18.41 -11.70
CA ILE A 262 -14.60 18.31 -11.60
C ILE A 262 -15.17 19.71 -11.71
N ARG A 263 -16.08 19.93 -12.66
CA ARG A 263 -16.75 21.21 -12.87
C ARG A 263 -18.24 21.10 -12.56
N TYR A 264 -18.77 22.12 -11.88
CA TYR A 264 -20.20 22.32 -11.73
C TYR A 264 -20.80 22.95 -12.99
N PHE A 265 -21.88 22.39 -13.53
CA PHE A 265 -22.58 22.96 -14.69
C PHE A 265 -23.80 23.79 -14.27
N LYS A 266 -23.64 25.11 -14.31
CA LYS A 266 -24.67 26.09 -13.93
C LYS A 266 -25.85 26.15 -14.90
N GLU A 267 -25.66 25.72 -16.14
CA GLU A 267 -26.69 25.74 -17.18
C GLU A 267 -27.93 24.90 -16.82
N TYR A 268 -27.72 23.81 -16.08
CA TYR A 268 -28.81 22.97 -15.56
C TYR A 268 -29.64 23.67 -14.47
N GLU A 269 -29.14 24.73 -13.82
CA GLU A 269 -29.93 25.52 -12.87
C GLU A 269 -31.11 26.21 -13.57
N THR A 270 -30.92 26.62 -14.82
CA THR A 270 -31.99 27.25 -15.61
C THR A 270 -33.14 26.29 -15.89
N LEU A 271 -32.89 24.97 -15.87
CA LEU A 271 -33.94 23.96 -16.05
C LEU A 271 -34.82 23.84 -14.82
N ILE A 272 -34.28 24.03 -13.61
CA ILE A 272 -35.05 23.99 -12.35
C ILE A 272 -36.19 25.02 -12.38
N TYR A 273 -35.92 26.21 -12.90
CA TYR A 273 -36.85 27.34 -12.89
C TYR A 273 -37.76 27.41 -14.13
N LYS A 274 -37.71 26.44 -15.05
CA LYS A 274 -38.66 26.35 -16.16
C LYS A 274 -39.99 25.74 -15.68
N ASN A 275 -41.09 26.40 -15.98
CA ASN A 275 -42.48 26.00 -15.64
C ASN A 275 -42.97 24.71 -16.33
N GLU A 276 -42.08 23.93 -16.94
CA GLU A 276 -42.41 22.71 -17.70
C GLU A 276 -42.20 21.42 -16.87
N LEU A 277 -41.62 21.51 -15.67
CA LEU A 277 -41.31 20.38 -14.79
C LEU A 277 -42.38 20.19 -13.70
N SER A 278 -42.60 18.94 -13.31
CA SER A 278 -43.41 18.56 -12.14
C SER A 278 -42.74 19.00 -10.82
N GLU A 279 -43.53 19.22 -9.76
CA GLU A 279 -43.00 19.52 -8.42
C GLU A 279 -42.04 18.43 -7.90
N GLU A 280 -42.26 17.17 -8.29
CA GLU A 280 -41.38 16.05 -7.95
C GLU A 280 -40.03 16.12 -8.68
N GLU A 281 -40.04 16.52 -9.95
CA GLU A 281 -38.84 16.68 -10.77
C GLU A 281 -38.01 17.87 -10.31
N GLN A 282 -38.65 18.97 -9.92
CA GLN A 282 -37.99 20.15 -9.35
C GLN A 282 -37.27 19.81 -8.03
N LYS A 283 -37.94 19.10 -7.11
CA LYS A 283 -37.33 18.66 -5.85
C LYS A 283 -36.15 17.72 -6.07
N LEU A 284 -36.24 16.83 -7.06
CA LEU A 284 -35.14 15.95 -7.43
C LEU A 284 -33.92 16.75 -7.90
N LEU A 285 -34.12 17.72 -8.79
CA LEU A 285 -33.02 18.57 -9.29
C LEU A 285 -32.41 19.45 -8.19
N GLU A 286 -33.23 20.01 -7.29
CA GLU A 286 -32.73 20.75 -6.12
C GLU A 286 -31.87 19.86 -5.20
N THR A 287 -32.30 18.62 -4.99
CA THR A 287 -31.54 17.64 -4.19
C THR A 287 -30.20 17.32 -4.88
N MET A 288 -30.20 17.10 -6.19
CA MET A 288 -28.98 16.83 -6.97
C MET A 288 -28.01 18.02 -6.96
N LYS A 289 -28.53 19.24 -7.02
CA LYS A 289 -27.73 20.46 -6.88
C LYS A 289 -27.06 20.54 -5.50
N GLN A 290 -27.82 20.29 -4.43
CA GLN A 290 -27.27 20.28 -3.07
C GLN A 290 -26.22 19.19 -2.89
N GLU A 291 -26.47 17.98 -3.40
CA GLU A 291 -25.52 16.87 -3.35
C GLU A 291 -24.20 17.20 -4.07
N ALA A 292 -24.28 17.81 -5.26
CA ALA A 292 -23.09 18.25 -6.02
C ALA A 292 -22.27 19.27 -5.23
N PHE A 293 -22.93 20.29 -4.65
CA PHE A 293 -22.27 21.34 -3.88
C PHE A 293 -21.63 20.80 -2.60
N GLU A 294 -22.35 19.96 -1.86
CA GLU A 294 -21.83 19.32 -0.64
C GLU A 294 -20.64 18.41 -0.95
N PHE A 295 -20.66 17.69 -2.07
CA PHE A 295 -19.58 16.83 -2.51
C PHE A 295 -18.30 17.62 -2.83
N LEU A 296 -18.39 18.66 -3.68
CA LEU A 296 -17.25 19.51 -4.02
C LEU A 296 -16.66 20.18 -2.79
N ARG A 297 -17.51 20.69 -1.89
CA ARG A 297 -17.08 21.26 -0.61
C ARG A 297 -16.37 20.23 0.28
N ASN A 298 -16.85 19.00 0.31
CA ASN A 298 -16.23 17.95 1.12
C ASN A 298 -14.88 17.50 0.54
N LEU A 299 -14.71 17.49 -0.78
CA LEU A 299 -13.43 17.24 -1.44
C LEU A 299 -12.39 18.31 -1.08
N ASP A 300 -12.77 19.59 -1.19
CA ASP A 300 -11.88 20.69 -0.84
C ASP A 300 -11.48 20.68 0.65
N ARG A 301 -12.45 20.45 1.54
CA ARG A 301 -12.17 20.28 2.97
C ARG A 301 -11.25 19.11 3.26
N ARG A 302 -11.36 18.01 2.50
CA ARG A 302 -10.44 16.87 2.62
C ARG A 302 -9.04 17.30 2.22
N ARG A 303 -8.88 18.01 1.11
CA ARG A 303 -7.58 18.50 0.63
C ARG A 303 -6.93 19.41 1.66
N SER A 304 -7.65 20.43 2.10
CA SER A 304 -7.17 21.39 3.10
C SER A 304 -6.72 20.68 4.38
N LEU A 305 -7.54 19.77 4.92
CA LEU A 305 -7.20 19.03 6.13
C LEU A 305 -5.96 18.15 5.96
N LEU A 306 -5.79 17.47 4.83
CA LEU A 306 -4.62 16.61 4.60
C LEU A 306 -3.32 17.42 4.50
N ILE A 307 -3.38 18.60 3.85
CA ILE A 307 -2.26 19.53 3.79
C ILE A 307 -1.93 20.05 5.19
N GLU A 308 -2.92 20.48 5.97
CA GLU A 308 -2.72 20.93 7.36
C GLU A 308 -2.10 19.84 8.25
N VAL A 309 -2.59 18.60 8.13
CA VAL A 309 -2.01 17.43 8.85
C VAL A 309 -0.56 17.21 8.45
N GLY A 310 -0.25 17.36 7.15
CA GLY A 310 1.12 17.26 6.66
C GLY A 310 2.03 18.38 7.19
N ASN A 311 1.56 19.62 7.18
CA ASN A 311 2.30 20.77 7.73
C ASN A 311 2.57 20.58 9.23
N PHE A 312 1.57 20.14 9.98
CA PHE A 312 1.74 19.79 11.39
C PHE A 312 2.79 18.68 11.59
N LEU A 313 2.82 17.67 10.71
CA LEU A 313 3.79 16.60 10.76
C LEU A 313 5.21 17.10 10.48
N VAL A 314 5.38 17.99 9.50
CA VAL A 314 6.66 18.64 9.20
C VAL A 314 7.20 19.37 10.43
N GLU A 315 6.38 20.19 11.09
CA GLU A 315 6.80 20.95 12.27
C GLU A 315 7.25 20.06 13.43
N ARG A 316 6.55 18.95 13.67
CA ARG A 316 6.83 18.07 14.82
C ARG A 316 7.90 17.04 14.58
N VAL A 317 8.08 16.60 13.34
CA VAL A 317 8.99 15.52 12.98
C VAL A 317 10.14 16.00 12.08
N HIS A 318 10.41 17.31 12.08
CA HIS A 318 11.45 17.95 11.28
C HIS A 318 12.82 17.26 11.41
N GLN A 319 13.25 16.91 12.63
CA GLN A 319 14.55 16.26 12.86
C GLN A 319 14.65 14.88 12.20
N PHE A 320 13.55 14.13 12.20
CA PHE A 320 13.49 12.85 11.48
C PHE A 320 13.57 13.09 9.97
N LEU A 321 12.84 14.07 9.44
CA LEU A 321 12.83 14.40 8.00
C LEU A 321 14.22 14.82 7.49
N CYS A 322 15.01 15.51 8.30
CA CYS A 322 16.40 15.87 7.98
C CYS A 322 17.41 14.72 8.14
N GLY A 323 17.00 13.58 8.71
CA GLY A 323 17.89 12.44 8.97
C GLY A 323 18.77 12.61 10.22
N GLU A 324 18.53 13.63 11.05
CA GLU A 324 19.34 13.93 12.23
C GLU A 324 18.92 13.10 13.46
N ALA A 325 17.70 12.54 13.45
CA ALA A 325 17.15 11.74 14.55
C ALA A 325 16.26 10.58 14.06
N ASP A 326 15.96 9.68 15.00
CA ASP A 326 14.96 8.64 14.84
C ASP A 326 13.53 9.20 14.95
N LEU A 327 12.56 8.47 14.40
CA LEU A 327 11.16 8.87 14.40
C LEU A 327 10.59 8.89 15.83
N THR A 328 10.17 10.07 16.29
CA THR A 328 9.38 10.25 17.50
C THR A 328 7.90 10.48 17.13
N PRO A 329 7.01 9.48 17.33
CA PRO A 329 5.60 9.62 17.00
C PRO A 329 4.91 10.70 17.84
N VAL A 330 4.00 11.45 17.21
CA VAL A 330 3.22 12.54 17.81
C VAL A 330 1.89 12.01 18.38
N MET A 331 1.35 12.63 19.43
CA MET A 331 0.05 12.23 19.98
C MET A 331 -1.09 12.63 19.04
N ILE A 332 -2.04 11.73 18.81
CA ILE A 332 -3.24 12.04 18.00
C ILE A 332 -4.06 13.15 18.66
N GLU A 333 -4.16 13.16 19.99
CA GLU A 333 -4.87 14.20 20.74
C GLU A 333 -4.23 15.58 20.57
N GLU A 334 -2.90 15.63 20.42
CA GLU A 334 -2.16 16.87 20.20
C GLU A 334 -2.38 17.41 18.78
N ALA A 335 -2.39 16.52 17.78
CA ALA A 335 -2.74 16.87 16.41
C ALA A 335 -4.18 17.40 16.33
N ALA A 336 -5.14 16.69 16.95
CA ALA A 336 -6.54 17.10 16.99
C ALA A 336 -6.75 18.47 17.65
N HIS A 337 -6.06 18.73 18.76
CA HIS A 337 -6.13 20.02 19.45
C HIS A 337 -5.52 21.17 18.62
N THR A 338 -4.38 20.92 17.97
CA THR A 338 -3.68 21.96 17.18
C THR A 338 -4.46 22.31 15.91
N LEU A 339 -5.04 21.31 15.26
CA LEU A 339 -5.81 21.45 14.02
C LEU A 339 -7.28 21.82 14.27
N GLY A 340 -7.74 21.90 15.53
CA GLY A 340 -9.11 22.26 15.85
C GLY A 340 -10.18 21.25 15.41
N VAL A 341 -9.79 19.99 15.12
CA VAL A 341 -10.70 18.94 14.64
C VAL A 341 -10.89 17.81 15.65
N PRO A 342 -12.02 17.08 15.61
CA PRO A 342 -12.21 15.91 16.46
C PRO A 342 -11.16 14.82 16.24
N VAL A 343 -10.82 14.08 17.30
CA VAL A 343 -9.87 12.94 17.25
C VAL A 343 -10.30 11.88 16.22
N SER A 344 -11.60 11.64 16.08
CA SER A 344 -12.14 10.73 15.06
C SER A 344 -11.75 11.17 13.65
N THR A 345 -11.81 12.46 13.35
CA THR A 345 -11.47 13.03 12.04
C THR A 345 -10.01 12.78 11.69
N ILE A 346 -9.08 12.95 12.65
CA ILE A 346 -7.66 12.61 12.45
C ILE A 346 -7.49 11.11 12.19
N LEU A 347 -8.16 10.24 12.94
CA LEU A 347 -8.08 8.79 12.72
C LEU A 347 -8.57 8.37 11.32
N TYR A 348 -9.59 9.04 10.78
CA TYR A 348 -10.06 8.81 9.42
C TYR A 348 -9.08 9.36 8.38
N ALA A 349 -8.49 10.54 8.61
CA ALA A 349 -7.48 11.12 7.73
C ALA A 349 -6.23 10.23 7.60
N LEU A 350 -5.82 9.53 8.68
CA LEU A 350 -4.64 8.66 8.68
C LEU A 350 -4.89 7.26 8.09
N ARG A 351 -6.15 6.86 7.92
CA ARG A 351 -6.50 5.47 7.58
C ARG A 351 -6.17 5.16 6.13
N GLY A 352 -5.30 4.17 5.92
CA GLY A 352 -4.96 3.67 4.59
C GLY A 352 -4.15 4.64 3.73
N LYS A 353 -3.70 5.76 4.28
CA LYS A 353 -2.94 6.79 3.56
C LYS A 353 -1.45 6.68 3.78
N TYR A 354 -0.70 7.06 2.76
CA TYR A 354 0.76 7.06 2.76
C TYR A 354 1.31 8.46 2.54
N VAL A 355 2.46 8.74 3.14
CA VAL A 355 3.21 9.97 2.94
C VAL A 355 4.59 9.65 2.37
N GLN A 356 4.95 10.30 1.28
CA GLN A 356 6.32 10.35 0.77
C GLN A 356 7.09 11.41 1.54
N THR A 357 8.26 11.06 2.04
CA THR A 357 9.21 11.97 2.69
C THR A 357 10.56 11.83 2.01
N PRO A 358 11.54 12.73 2.25
CA PRO A 358 12.88 12.57 1.68
C PRO A 358 13.62 11.31 2.15
N ARG A 359 13.11 10.64 3.20
CA ARG A 359 13.63 9.37 3.71
C ARG A 359 12.90 8.14 3.19
N GLY A 360 11.90 8.31 2.33
CA GLY A 360 11.09 7.24 1.77
C GLY A 360 9.60 7.39 2.09
N ILE A 361 8.82 6.40 1.64
CA ILE A 361 7.36 6.36 1.80
C ILE A 361 6.99 5.61 3.08
N PHE A 362 6.12 6.20 3.88
CA PHE A 362 5.65 5.62 5.14
C PHE A 362 4.12 5.70 5.26
N PRO A 363 3.47 4.74 5.94
CA PRO A 363 2.09 4.91 6.35
C PRO A 363 1.97 6.14 7.25
N LEU A 364 1.00 7.01 7.00
CA LEU A 364 0.76 8.21 7.81
C LEU A 364 0.55 7.85 9.28
N SER A 365 -0.12 6.73 9.56
CA SER A 365 -0.34 6.19 10.90
C SER A 365 0.94 5.94 11.72
N LYS A 366 2.10 5.74 11.07
CA LYS A 366 3.40 5.49 11.74
C LYS A 366 3.89 6.72 12.52
N PHE A 367 3.53 7.92 12.07
CA PHE A 367 3.94 9.19 12.71
C PHE A 367 3.10 9.55 13.93
N PHE A 368 2.02 8.80 14.20
CA PHE A 368 1.08 9.11 15.27
C PHE A 368 0.95 7.97 16.29
N THR A 369 0.69 8.31 17.55
CA THR A 369 0.48 7.34 18.64
C THR A 369 -0.71 7.73 19.51
N ARG A 370 -1.36 6.71 20.11
CA ARG A 370 -2.43 6.86 21.11
C ARG A 370 -1.95 6.67 22.55
N ARG A 371 -0.71 6.22 22.75
CA ARG A 371 -0.17 5.93 24.08
C ARG A 371 0.81 7.01 24.49
N LYS A 372 0.50 7.75 25.56
CA LYS A 372 1.49 8.54 26.31
C LYS A 372 2.67 7.64 26.68
N LYS A 373 3.84 7.86 26.06
CA LYS A 373 5.09 7.30 26.59
C LYS A 373 5.26 7.93 27.98
N HIS A 374 5.06 7.14 29.03
CA HIS A 374 5.59 7.49 30.33
C HIS A 374 7.11 7.60 30.17
N VAL A 375 7.63 8.82 30.10
CA VAL A 375 9.04 9.06 30.35
C VAL A 375 9.27 8.65 31.80
N LYS A 376 9.85 7.47 32.03
CA LYS A 376 10.45 7.17 33.32
C LYS A 376 11.65 8.11 33.44
N SER A 377 11.49 9.16 34.22
CA SER A 377 12.61 9.87 34.82
C SER A 377 13.42 8.85 35.61
N TRP A 378 14.67 8.63 35.21
CA TRP A 378 15.67 7.99 36.05
C TRP A 378 16.20 8.99 37.08
#